data_AF-A0A2N4SBY3-F1
#
_entry.id   AF-A0A2N4SBY3-F1
#
_cell.length_a   1.000
_cell.length_b   1.000
_cell.length_c   1.000
_cell.angle_alpha   90.00
_cell.angle_beta   90.00
_cell.angle_gamma   90.00
#
_symmetry.space_group_name_H-M   'P 1'
#
loop_
_entity.id
_entity.type
_entity.pdbx_description
1 polymer ?
#
loop_
_entity_poly.entity_id
_entity_poly.type
_entity_poly.pdbx_seq_one_letter_code
_entity_poly.pdbx_strand_id
1 'polypeptide(L)'
;MKKSFLILVSALTLGVTLPALAGPDFQAIEKARKAQQVAAAQRTDMLSGKGSPNCPPPPLVLPLDYGPRALTTPGENRWRKARYEAQLKTCKNVPS
;
A
#
# COMPACT_ATOMS: atom_id res chain seq x y z
N MET A 1 1.65 44.04 43.40
CA MET A 1 1.92 42.77 42.70
C MET A 1 0.69 41.87 42.50
N LYS A 2 -0.33 41.88 43.39
CA LYS A 2 -1.50 40.97 43.29
C LYS A 2 -2.43 41.22 42.07
N LYS A 3 -2.56 42.47 41.62
CA LYS A 3 -3.45 42.85 40.49
C LYS A 3 -2.95 42.39 39.12
N SER A 4 -1.63 42.40 38.92
CA SER A 4 -0.99 41.96 37.68
C SER A 4 -1.10 40.44 37.48
N PHE A 5 -1.01 39.68 38.58
CA PHE A 5 -1.23 38.23 38.55
C PHE A 5 -2.66 37.87 38.18
N LEU A 6 -3.66 38.61 38.66
CA LEU A 6 -5.06 38.37 38.30
C LEU A 6 -5.33 38.63 36.80
N ILE A 7 -4.73 39.67 36.22
CA ILE A 7 -4.84 39.96 34.78
C ILE A 7 -4.15 38.87 33.94
N LEU A 8 -3.01 38.38 34.39
CA LEU A 8 -2.25 37.36 33.69
C LEU A 8 -2.96 36.00 33.71
N VAL A 9 -3.58 35.64 34.84
CA VAL A 9 -4.40 34.43 34.96
C VAL A 9 -5.67 34.53 34.12
N SER A 10 -6.34 35.69 34.07
CA SER A 10 -7.55 35.86 33.24
C SER A 10 -7.26 35.87 31.73
N ALA A 11 -6.10 36.37 31.32
CA ALA A 11 -5.69 36.33 29.91
C ALA A 11 -5.31 34.91 29.46
N LEU A 12 -4.70 34.12 30.35
CA LEU A 12 -4.29 32.75 30.04
C LEU A 12 -5.48 31.79 29.90
N THR A 13 -6.56 32.00 30.65
CA THR A 13 -7.78 31.16 30.55
C THR A 13 -8.60 31.44 29.29
N LEU A 14 -8.50 32.63 28.69
CA LEU A 14 -9.18 32.97 27.43
C LEU A 14 -8.45 32.48 26.18
N GLY A 15 -7.19 32.03 26.28
CA GLY A 15 -6.39 31.54 25.15
C GLY A 15 -6.54 30.04 24.85
N VAL A 16 -7.23 29.28 25.69
CA VAL A 16 -7.33 27.80 25.57
C VAL A 16 -8.64 27.35 24.90
N THR A 17 -9.60 28.28 24.70
CA THR A 17 -10.85 27.94 24.03
C THR A 17 -10.75 28.19 22.53
N LEU A 18 -10.62 27.07 21.81
CA LEU A 18 -10.88 26.82 20.38
C LEU A 18 -9.64 26.87 19.47
N PRO A 19 -9.06 25.70 19.11
CA PRO A 19 -8.87 25.47 17.69
C PRO A 19 -10.28 25.50 17.09
N ALA A 20 -10.56 26.53 16.30
CA ALA A 20 -11.79 26.63 15.53
C ALA A 20 -12.05 25.27 14.85
N LEU A 21 -13.25 24.76 15.10
CA LEU A 21 -13.80 23.50 14.60
C LEU A 21 -13.95 23.53 13.07
N ALA A 22 -12.86 23.74 12.33
CA ALA A 22 -12.78 23.24 10.97
C ALA A 22 -12.64 21.74 11.12
N GLY A 23 -13.78 21.04 11.10
CA GLY A 23 -13.78 19.59 10.92
C GLY A 23 -12.87 19.26 9.74
N PRO A 24 -12.12 18.14 9.80
CA PRO A 24 -11.24 17.78 8.71
C PRO A 24 -12.04 17.78 7.41
N ASP A 25 -11.49 18.38 6.35
CA ASP A 25 -12.17 18.44 5.05
C ASP A 25 -12.38 17.02 4.53
N PHE A 26 -13.56 16.47 4.80
CA PHE A 26 -13.93 15.12 4.41
C PHE A 26 -13.83 14.95 2.89
N GLN A 27 -14.05 16.01 2.11
CA GLN A 27 -13.88 15.92 0.66
C GLN A 27 -12.41 15.73 0.29
N ALA A 28 -11.49 16.43 0.93
CA ALA A 28 -10.06 16.23 0.73
C ALA A 28 -9.63 14.82 1.15
N ILE A 29 -10.11 14.32 2.28
CA ILE A 29 -9.83 12.96 2.76
C ILE A 29 -10.39 11.91 1.80
N GLU A 30 -11.61 12.09 1.31
CA GLU A 30 -12.20 11.16 0.35
C GLU A 30 -11.49 11.17 -1.00
N LYS A 31 -11.08 12.34 -1.49
CA LYS A 31 -10.27 12.46 -2.70
C LYS A 31 -8.92 11.76 -2.54
N ALA A 32 -8.25 11.96 -1.41
CA ALA A 32 -6.99 11.29 -1.09
C ALA A 32 -7.17 9.77 -1.00
N ARG A 33 -8.23 9.31 -0.34
CA ARG A 33 -8.58 7.88 -0.25
C ARG A 33 -8.86 7.26 -1.61
N LYS A 34 -9.63 7.94 -2.47
CA LYS A 34 -9.89 7.50 -3.86
C LYS A 34 -8.61 7.45 -4.68
N ALA A 35 -7.77 8.48 -4.59
CA ALA A 35 -6.48 8.51 -5.28
C ALA A 35 -5.56 7.37 -4.81
N GLN A 36 -5.55 7.07 -3.51
CA GLN A 36 -4.79 5.96 -2.95
C GLN A 36 -5.33 4.59 -3.40
N GLN A 37 -6.65 4.44 -3.51
CA GLN A 37 -7.27 3.23 -4.06
C GLN A 37 -6.94 3.05 -5.55
N VAL A 38 -6.96 4.11 -6.35
CA VAL A 38 -6.57 4.07 -7.76
C VAL A 38 -5.08 3.75 -7.90
N ALA A 39 -4.21 4.38 -7.10
CA ALA A 39 -2.78 4.10 -7.10
C ALA A 39 -2.47 2.67 -6.62
N ALA A 40 -3.22 2.15 -5.63
CA ALA A 40 -3.12 0.76 -5.20
C ALA A 40 -3.61 -0.20 -6.28
N ALA A 41 -4.73 0.09 -6.95
CA ALA A 41 -5.25 -0.69 -8.07
C ALA A 41 -4.29 -0.71 -9.27
N GLN A 42 -3.65 0.43 -9.58
CA GLN A 42 -2.61 0.52 -10.61
C GLN A 42 -1.36 -0.26 -10.20
N ARG A 43 -0.93 -0.18 -8.94
CA ARG A 43 0.19 -0.99 -8.43
C ARG A 43 -0.14 -2.47 -8.51
N THR A 44 -1.35 -2.88 -8.13
CA THR A 44 -1.79 -4.27 -8.30
C THR A 44 -1.88 -4.67 -9.76
N ASP A 45 -2.34 -3.80 -10.66
CA ASP A 45 -2.41 -4.11 -12.09
C ASP A 45 -1.00 -4.21 -12.73
N MET A 46 -0.03 -3.40 -12.26
CA MET A 46 1.38 -3.50 -12.65
C MET A 46 2.07 -4.75 -12.08
N LEU A 47 1.81 -5.09 -10.81
CA LEU A 47 2.31 -6.32 -10.17
C LEU A 47 1.60 -7.57 -10.68
N SER A 48 0.37 -7.43 -11.15
CA SER A 48 -0.48 -8.51 -11.67
C SER A 48 -0.38 -8.68 -13.18
N GLY A 49 0.46 -7.91 -13.89
CA GLY A 49 0.72 -8.11 -15.31
C GLY A 49 -0.52 -7.87 -16.18
N LYS A 50 -1.26 -6.80 -15.93
CA LYS A 50 -2.47 -6.43 -16.70
C LYS A 50 -2.18 -5.52 -17.90
N GLY A 51 -0.91 -5.36 -18.26
CA GLY A 51 -0.51 -5.16 -19.65
C GLY A 51 -0.11 -6.53 -20.16
N SER A 52 -0.70 -6.96 -21.28
CA SER A 52 -0.44 -8.20 -22.03
C SER A 52 0.67 -9.07 -21.41
N PRO A 53 0.39 -10.32 -20.96
CA PRO A 53 1.48 -11.19 -20.55
C PRO A 53 2.40 -11.31 -21.76
N ASN A 54 3.62 -10.78 -21.67
CA ASN A 54 4.65 -11.09 -22.65
C ASN A 54 4.75 -12.61 -22.60
N CYS A 55 4.16 -13.27 -23.58
CA CYS A 55 4.19 -14.70 -23.74
C CYS A 55 5.39 -15.01 -24.63
N PRO A 56 6.31 -15.88 -24.21
CA PRO A 56 6.27 -16.67 -22.98
C PRO A 56 6.67 -15.88 -21.72
N PRO A 57 6.13 -16.25 -20.54
CA PRO A 57 6.56 -15.66 -19.26
C PRO A 57 8.07 -15.92 -19.04
N PRO A 58 8.76 -15.04 -18.29
CA PRO A 58 10.18 -15.20 -18.01
C PRO A 58 10.45 -16.53 -17.27
N PRO A 59 11.62 -17.16 -17.48
CA PRO A 59 11.92 -18.47 -16.93
C PRO A 59 11.79 -18.48 -15.40
N LEU A 60 11.09 -19.47 -14.87
CA LEU A 60 10.94 -19.64 -13.43
C LEU A 60 12.28 -20.06 -12.80
N VAL A 61 12.90 -19.15 -12.04
CA VAL A 61 14.06 -19.44 -11.21
C VAL A 61 13.60 -19.68 -9.78
N LEU A 62 13.82 -20.90 -9.29
CA LEU A 62 13.55 -21.24 -7.89
C LEU A 62 14.87 -21.25 -7.13
N PRO A 63 14.99 -20.43 -6.07
CA PRO A 63 16.13 -20.53 -5.17
C PRO A 63 16.16 -21.93 -4.55
N LEU A 64 17.27 -22.64 -4.78
CA LEU A 64 17.53 -23.96 -4.22
C LEU A 64 18.43 -23.79 -3.00
N ASP A 65 17.93 -23.11 -1.97
CA ASP A 65 18.65 -22.97 -0.71
C ASP A 65 18.03 -23.90 0.34
N TYR A 66 18.80 -24.91 0.74
CA TYR A 66 18.45 -25.85 1.81
C TYR A 66 19.23 -25.55 3.09
N GLY A 67 19.93 -24.42 3.15
CA GLY A 67 20.70 -24.01 4.32
C GLY A 67 19.84 -23.46 5.46
N PRO A 68 20.42 -23.29 6.65
CA PRO A 68 19.73 -22.69 7.80
C PRO A 68 19.35 -21.20 7.59
N ARG A 69 19.81 -20.60 6.49
CA ARG A 69 19.48 -19.22 6.08
C ARG A 69 18.78 -19.18 4.71
N ALA A 70 18.06 -20.24 4.37
CA ALA A 70 17.30 -20.29 3.13
C ALA A 70 16.39 -19.07 2.97
N LEU A 71 16.60 -18.32 1.89
CA LEU A 71 15.81 -17.12 1.56
C LEU A 71 14.34 -17.45 1.25
N THR A 72 14.04 -18.71 0.90
CA THR A 72 12.70 -19.15 0.54
C THR A 72 12.39 -20.50 1.14
N THR A 73 11.17 -20.67 1.65
CA THR A 73 10.70 -21.96 2.17
C THR A 73 10.28 -22.91 1.03
N PRO A 74 10.32 -24.25 1.24
CA PRO A 74 9.79 -25.22 0.27
C PRO A 74 8.32 -24.99 -0.08
N GLY A 75 7.52 -24.46 0.87
CA GLY A 75 6.12 -24.08 0.64
C GLY A 75 5.97 -22.98 -0.40
N GLU A 76 6.73 -21.89 -0.27
CA GLU A 76 6.70 -20.78 -1.23
C GLU A 76 7.11 -21.20 -2.64
N ASN A 77 8.11 -22.07 -2.76
CA ASN A 77 8.53 -22.60 -4.07
C ASN A 77 7.41 -23.41 -4.76
N ARG A 78 6.58 -24.13 -4.00
CA ARG A 78 5.38 -24.80 -4.55
C ARG A 78 4.38 -23.79 -5.10
N TRP A 79 4.12 -22.70 -4.38
CA TRP A 79 3.23 -21.64 -4.84
C TRP A 79 3.76 -20.90 -6.07
N ARG A 80 5.07 -20.63 -6.13
CA ARG A 80 5.72 -20.01 -7.30
C ARG A 80 5.61 -20.90 -8.55
N LYS A 81 5.82 -22.21 -8.41
CA LYS A 81 5.59 -23.18 -9.50
C LYS A 81 4.15 -23.17 -9.99
N ALA A 82 3.18 -23.28 -9.09
CA ALA A 82 1.76 -23.31 -9.45
C ALA A 82 1.32 -22.05 -10.20
N ARG A 83 1.80 -20.87 -9.78
CA ARG A 83 1.53 -19.60 -10.45
C ARG A 83 2.14 -19.55 -11.85
N TYR A 84 3.39 -19.99 -12.01
CA TYR A 84 4.07 -20.01 -13.30
C TYR A 84 3.39 -20.97 -14.28
N GLU A 85 2.97 -22.15 -13.82
CA GLU A 85 2.18 -23.08 -14.62
C GLU A 85 0.83 -22.49 -15.06
N ALA A 86 0.16 -21.75 -14.18
CA ALA A 86 -1.07 -21.04 -14.52
C ALA A 86 -0.81 -19.97 -15.60
N GLN A 87 0.29 -19.21 -15.49
CA GLN A 87 0.68 -18.22 -16.50
C GLN A 87 0.98 -18.87 -17.86
N LEU A 88 1.66 -20.01 -17.89
CA LEU A 88 1.89 -20.77 -19.12
C LEU A 88 0.59 -21.26 -19.76
N LYS A 89 -0.37 -21.73 -18.95
CA LYS A 89 -1.70 -22.13 -19.44
C LYS A 89 -2.45 -20.94 -20.03
N THR A 90 -2.42 -19.79 -19.37
CA THR A 90 -3.03 -18.57 -19.88
C THR A 90 -2.38 -18.15 -21.19
N CYS A 91 -1.04 -18.16 -21.30
CA CYS A 91 -0.32 -17.81 -22.52
C CYS A 91 -0.59 -18.75 -23.70
N LYS A 92 -0.75 -20.06 -23.48
CA LYS A 92 -1.12 -21.01 -24.54
C LYS A 92 -2.49 -20.71 -25.18
N ASN A 93 -3.37 -20.04 -24.44
CA ASN A 93 -4.73 -19.72 -24.88
C ASN A 93 -4.83 -18.32 -25.50
N VAL A 94 -3.72 -17.57 -25.59
CA VAL A 94 -3.68 -16.28 -26.31
C VAL A 94 -3.28 -16.56 -27.76
N PRO A 95 -4.17 -16.36 -28.75
CA PRO A 95 -3.77 -16.44 -30.15
C PRO A 95 -2.76 -15.32 -30.44
N SER A 96 -1.66 -15.68 -31.09
CA SER A 96 -0.60 -14.78 -31.57
C SER A 96 -1.13 -13.76 -32.57
#